data_AF-W4VBL4-F1
#
_entry.id   AF-W4VBL4-F1
#
_cell.length_a   1.000
_cell.length_b   1.000
_cell.length_c   1.000
_cell.angle_alpha   90.00
_cell.angle_beta   90.00
_cell.angle_gamma   90.00
#
_symmetry.space_group_name_H-M   'P 1'
#
loop_
_entity.id
_entity.type
_entity.pdbx_description
1 polymer ?
#
loop_
_entity_poly.entity_id
_entity_poly.type
_entity_poly.pdbx_seq_one_letter_code
_entity_poly.pdbx_strand_id
1 'polypeptide(L)' 'MEAARDGKTVTELMQYGAKILTKDDVMEGVDAMIHEIQIEATFPDGTKLVTVHNPIR' A
#
# COMPACT_ATOMS: atom_id res chain seq x y z
N MET A 1 2.33 0.61 -8.95
CA MET A 1 2.01 -0.42 -9.98
C MET A 1 3.21 -1.26 -10.40
N GLU A 2 4.46 -0.93 -10.04
CA GLU A 2 5.64 -1.70 -10.50
C GLU A 2 5.90 -2.99 -9.68
N ALA A 3 5.71 -2.97 -8.36
CA ALA A 3 6.06 -4.11 -7.49
C ALA A 3 5.20 -5.39 -7.69
N ALA A 4 3.97 -5.29 -8.21
CA ALA A 4 3.16 -6.48 -8.54
C ALA A 4 3.66 -7.21 -9.80
N ARG A 5 4.29 -6.48 -10.74
CA ARG A 5 4.91 -7.07 -11.94
C ARG A 5 6.26 -7.73 -11.66
N ASP A 6 6.99 -7.27 -10.66
CA ASP A 6 8.28 -7.85 -10.25
C ASP A 6 8.16 -9.18 -9.50
N GLY A 7 6.94 -9.73 -9.36
CA GLY A 7 6.71 -11.01 -8.68
C GLY A 7 6.79 -10.93 -7.15
N LYS A 8 6.81 -9.73 -6.58
CA LYS A 8 6.66 -9.56 -5.14
C LYS A 8 5.30 -10.07 -4.70
N THR A 9 5.29 -10.79 -3.59
CA THR A 9 4.08 -11.34 -3.01
C THR A 9 3.14 -10.22 -2.54
N VAL A 10 1.85 -10.52 -2.46
CA VAL A 10 0.85 -9.61 -1.87
C VAL A 10 1.32 -9.08 -0.51
N THR A 11 1.95 -9.93 0.30
CA THR A 11 2.48 -9.58 1.63
C THR A 11 3.59 -8.54 1.57
N GLU A 12 4.49 -8.62 0.60
CA GLU A 12 5.54 -7.62 0.42
C GLU A 12 4.98 -6.26 -0.03
N LEU A 13 3.96 -6.25 -0.89
CA LEU A 13 3.26 -5.03 -1.28
C LEU A 13 2.53 -4.38 -0.10
N MET A 14 1.89 -5.18 0.76
CA MET A 14 1.24 -4.67 1.98
C MET A 14 2.25 -4.05 2.94
N GLN A 15 3.38 -4.71 3.17
CA GLN A 15 4.43 -4.18 4.06
C GLN A 15 5.15 -2.97 3.49
N TYR A 16 5.35 -2.93 2.16
CA TYR A 16 6.01 -1.81 1.50
C TYR A 16 5.10 -0.58 1.49
N GLY A 17 3.80 -0.75 1.18
CA GLY A 17 2.81 0.34 1.16
C GLY A 17 2.72 1.13 2.46
N ALA A 18 2.87 0.46 3.61
CA ALA A 18 2.86 1.09 4.93
C ALA A 18 4.17 1.78 5.34
N LYS A 19 5.17 1.83 4.43
CA LYS A 19 6.48 2.45 4.66
C LYS A 19 6.83 3.53 3.63
N ILE A 20 5.93 3.83 2.71
CA ILE A 20 6.20 4.78 1.61
C ILE A 20 6.10 6.23 2.10
N LEU A 21 5.11 6.51 2.95
CA LEU A 21 4.85 7.84 3.48
C LEU A 21 4.91 7.81 4.99
N THR A 22 5.61 8.78 5.54
CA THR A 22 5.63 9.09 6.97
C THR A 22 4.71 10.27 7.27
N LYS A 23 4.42 10.50 8.56
CA LYS A 23 3.67 11.69 8.99
C LYS A 23 4.29 13.00 8.52
N ASP A 24 5.61 13.04 8.34
CA ASP A 24 6.34 14.23 7.90
C ASP A 24 6.18 14.49 6.39
N ASP A 25 5.76 13.49 5.61
CA ASP A 25 5.56 13.59 4.16
C ASP A 25 4.15 14.10 3.79
N VAL A 26 3.27 14.31 4.78
CA VAL A 26 1.87 14.68 4.57
C VAL A 26 1.49 15.91 5.38
N MET A 27 0.39 16.56 4.98
CA MET A 27 -0.16 17.68 5.75
C MET A 27 -0.72 17.19 7.09
N GLU A 28 -0.74 18.08 8.09
CA GLU A 28 -1.27 17.79 9.42
C GLU A 28 -2.69 17.20 9.34
N GLY A 29 -2.91 16.08 10.04
CA GLY A 29 -4.19 15.39 10.11
C GLY A 29 -4.47 14.41 8.96
N VAL A 30 -3.67 14.39 7.89
CA VAL A 30 -3.84 13.44 6.78
C VAL A 30 -3.61 12.00 7.21
N ASP A 31 -2.66 11.76 8.10
CA ASP A 31 -2.38 10.43 8.68
C ASP A 31 -3.60 9.87 9.43
N ALA A 32 -4.34 10.73 10.14
CA ALA A 32 -5.54 10.35 10.86
C ALA A 32 -6.76 10.17 9.96
N MET A 33 -6.77 10.75 8.75
CA MET A 33 -7.87 10.63 7.78
C MET A 33 -7.79 9.34 6.96
N ILE A 34 -6.60 8.80 6.71
CA ILE A 34 -6.40 7.64 5.85
C ILE A 34 -6.13 6.39 6.68
N HIS A 35 -7.21 5.68 7.02
CA HIS A 35 -7.13 4.42 7.77
C HIS A 35 -6.75 3.21 6.92
N GLU A 36 -7.10 3.23 5.63
CA GLU A 36 -6.72 2.18 4.71
C GLU A 36 -6.67 2.67 3.27
N ILE A 37 -5.86 1.99 2.46
CA ILE A 37 -5.81 2.16 1.01
C ILE A 37 -6.04 0.79 0.37
N GLN A 38 -6.90 0.76 -0.65
CA GLN A 38 -7.16 -0.42 -1.45
C GLN A 38 -6.56 -0.26 -2.84
N ILE A 39 -5.82 -1.27 -3.29
CA ILE A 39 -5.14 -1.27 -4.58
C ILE A 39 -5.49 -2.57 -5.29
N GLU A 40 -6.12 -2.46 -6.45
CA GLU A 40 -6.28 -3.58 -7.35
C GLU A 40 -4.98 -3.76 -8.14
N ALA A 41 -4.33 -4.91 -7.95
CA ALA A 41 -3.05 -5.21 -8.57
C ALA A 41 -3.11 -6.55 -9.30
N THR A 42 -2.53 -6.59 -10.50
CA THR A 42 -2.41 -7.81 -11.30
C THR A 42 -1.15 -8.55 -10.90
N PHE A 43 -1.32 -9.77 -10.40
CA PHE A 43 -0.27 -10.73 -10.10
C PHE A 43 -0.20 -11.80 -11.20
N PRO A 44 0.88 -12.59 -11.28
CA PRO A 44 0.99 -13.70 -12.23
C PRO A 44 -0.16 -14.71 -12.14
N ASP A 45 -0.80 -14.83 -10.98
CA ASP A 45 -1.92 -15.75 -10.73
C ASP A 45 -3.30 -15.07 -10.79
N GLY A 46 -3.37 -13.80 -11.20
CA GLY A 46 -4.61 -13.06 -11.40
C GLY A 46 -4.65 -11.71 -10.70
N THR A 47 -5.74 -10.98 -10.91
CA THR A 47 -5.97 -9.69 -10.26
C THR A 47 -6.48 -9.89 -8.84
N LYS A 48 -5.89 -9.15 -7.89
CA LYS A 48 -6.24 -9.22 -6.47
C LYS A 48 -6.41 -7.82 -5.90
N LEU A 49 -7.38 -7.67 -5.01
CA LEU A 49 -7.54 -6.46 -4.20
C LEU A 49 -6.62 -6.56 -2.98
N VAL A 50 -5.72 -5.59 -2.84
CA VAL A 50 -4.78 -5.49 -1.72
C VAL A 50 -5.22 -4.33 -0.84
N THR A 51 -5.47 -4.61 0.44
CA THR A 51 -5.79 -3.59 1.44
C THR A 51 -4.57 -3.34 2.32
N VAL A 52 -4.18 -2.08 2.47
CA VAL A 52 -3.11 -1.65 3.38
C VAL A 52 -3.73 -0.81 4.49
N HIS A 53 -3.71 -1.32 5.72
CA HIS A 53 -4.20 -0.61 6.88
C HIS A 53 -3.13 0.30 7.47
N ASN A 54 -3.52 1.51 7.87
CA ASN A 54 -2.67 2.57 8.41
C ASN A 54 -1.39 2.77 7.57
N PRO A 55 -1.56 3.20 6.31
CA PRO A 55 -0.46 3.26 5.34
C PRO A 55 0.55 4.38 5.62
N ILE A 56 0.19 5.35 6.46
CA ILE A 56 1.05 6.48 6.87
C ILE A 56 1.45 6.26 8.33
N ARG A 57 2.75 6.32 8.64
CA ARG A 57 3.29 6.09 9.99
C ARG A 57 4.13 7.24 10.53
#